data_AF-A0A930K1R5-F1
#
_entry.id   AF-A0A930K1R5-F1
#
_cell.length_a   1.000
_cell.length_b   1.000
_cell.length_c   1.000
_cell.angle_alpha   90.00
_cell.angle_beta   90.00
_cell.angle_gamma   90.00
#
_symmetry.space_group_name_H-M   'P 1'
#
loop_
_entity.id
_entity.type
_entity.pdbx_description
1 polymer ?
#
loop_
_entity_poly.entity_id
_entity_poly.type
_entity_poly.pdbx_seq_one_letter_code
_entity_poly.pdbx_strand_id
1 'polypeptide(L)'
;MRWGDFFDEGFYYDWSIWDYQKAHVGDRFYTIRTGEGKEGVVMRGTIIGTPYPDEDWSGRGRKVYYIRMSLSHMVHPEKTPLLLTVEDLNKGVPGFNWNNGHSGEMLNDELAFQLEEVWHNYVEHVHQTAIDEKIDGKDLNSVYKEKGWKATEIYQSQGDHLETLIDLDNLPAIFQQIGKWSLCGSSHTIVSNDDYKNEEGDVIAVRTGEDMGLMSLLLNNEKNQRFDFLTLYPCHKGTRHMMTINKVFEWDNQVEAIVWAETENLSLAFFATDYYLNKEKYAIGATLTIELAASAYKIEESEREISVDGDVAIMYREAMNIDREYDEDGNLLPVTFVCDNLVAYLDHDESCPDDAEFISPIKECEDFVFMGKTFVKATISISHEPDEMYVPLYFKKEMLNKVEKGMPVRGYLWMQGQISD
;
A
#
# COMPACT_ATOMS: atom_id res chain seq x y z
N MET A 1 -21.75 -11.39 -19.84
CA MET A 1 -20.71 -11.99 -18.98
C MET A 1 -21.31 -12.18 -17.60
N ARG A 2 -21.14 -13.37 -17.00
CA ARG A 2 -21.63 -13.64 -15.63
C ARG A 2 -20.62 -13.06 -14.64
N TRP A 3 -21.13 -12.48 -13.56
CA TRP A 3 -20.42 -11.88 -12.42
C TRP A 3 -19.52 -12.85 -11.61
N GLY A 4 -19.15 -14.01 -12.17
CA GLY A 4 -18.58 -15.14 -11.44
C GLY A 4 -17.06 -15.33 -11.56
N ASP A 5 -16.38 -14.60 -12.44
CA ASP A 5 -15.01 -14.98 -12.85
C ASP A 5 -13.93 -13.98 -12.37
N PHE A 6 -14.19 -13.20 -11.31
CA PHE A 6 -13.29 -12.13 -10.81
C PHE A 6 -12.33 -12.54 -9.68
N PHE A 7 -12.37 -13.77 -9.17
CA PHE A 7 -11.67 -14.14 -7.93
C PHE A 7 -10.91 -15.48 -7.93
N ASP A 8 -10.74 -16.15 -9.06
CA ASP A 8 -9.93 -17.37 -9.09
C ASP A 8 -8.45 -17.01 -9.31
N GLU A 9 -7.75 -16.68 -8.21
CA GLU A 9 -6.38 -17.12 -7.86
C GLU A 9 -5.80 -16.30 -6.68
N GLY A 10 -5.94 -16.82 -5.45
CA GLY A 10 -5.10 -16.51 -4.29
C GLY A 10 -5.54 -15.36 -3.36
N PHE A 11 -5.59 -15.62 -2.04
CA PHE A 11 -5.81 -14.67 -0.92
C PHE A 11 -7.24 -14.21 -0.60
N TYR A 12 -8.21 -15.12 -0.60
CA TYR A 12 -9.44 -14.91 0.17
C TYR A 12 -9.69 -16.05 1.15
N TYR A 13 -10.39 -15.74 2.23
CA TYR A 13 -10.79 -16.69 3.26
C TYR A 13 -12.30 -16.74 3.34
N ASP A 14 -12.86 -17.94 3.42
CA ASP A 14 -14.28 -18.10 3.68
C ASP A 14 -14.49 -18.35 5.19
N TRP A 15 -15.30 -17.51 5.83
CA TRP A 15 -15.54 -17.59 7.27
C TRP A 15 -17.04 -17.67 7.58
N SER A 16 -17.43 -18.64 8.41
CA SER A 16 -18.84 -18.80 8.77
C SER A 16 -19.30 -17.75 9.77
N ILE A 17 -20.40 -17.05 9.48
CA ILE A 17 -21.00 -16.05 10.36
C ILE A 17 -22.47 -16.36 10.64
N TRP A 18 -22.94 -15.99 11.84
CA TRP A 18 -24.31 -16.24 12.27
C TRP A 18 -25.28 -15.17 11.73
N ASP A 19 -24.89 -13.90 11.81
CA ASP A 19 -25.68 -12.73 11.42
C ASP A 19 -25.51 -12.38 9.92
N TYR A 20 -25.43 -13.40 9.07
CA TYR A 20 -25.14 -13.25 7.64
C TYR A 20 -26.13 -12.35 6.90
N GLN A 21 -27.39 -12.22 7.35
CA GLN A 21 -28.36 -11.34 6.68
C GLN A 21 -28.03 -9.86 6.80
N LYS A 22 -27.15 -9.49 7.75
CA LYS A 22 -26.74 -8.11 7.95
C LYS A 22 -25.43 -7.76 7.24
N ALA A 23 -24.64 -8.75 6.84
CA ALA A 23 -23.33 -8.54 6.24
C ALA A 23 -23.43 -8.17 4.75
N HIS A 24 -22.69 -7.15 4.34
CA HIS A 24 -22.61 -6.66 2.97
C HIS A 24 -21.17 -6.68 2.44
N VAL A 25 -21.05 -6.72 1.11
CA VAL A 25 -19.76 -6.51 0.44
C VAL A 25 -19.29 -5.08 0.74
N GLY A 26 -18.02 -4.93 1.14
CA GLY A 26 -17.43 -3.67 1.57
C GLY A 26 -17.40 -3.48 3.09
N ASP A 27 -18.17 -4.25 3.86
CA ASP A 27 -18.13 -4.18 5.32
C ASP A 27 -16.75 -4.57 5.84
N ARG A 28 -16.24 -3.81 6.79
CA ARG A 28 -15.00 -4.14 7.51
C ARG A 28 -15.30 -5.13 8.62
N PHE A 29 -14.38 -6.05 8.84
CA PHE A 29 -14.49 -7.01 9.94
C PHE A 29 -13.24 -7.01 10.81
N TYR A 30 -13.46 -7.39 12.06
CA TYR A 30 -12.43 -7.66 13.05
C TYR A 30 -12.68 -9.05 13.61
N THR A 31 -11.66 -9.90 13.66
CA THR A 31 -11.75 -11.22 14.30
C THR A 31 -11.01 -11.18 15.63
N ILE A 32 -11.71 -11.58 16.67
CA ILE A 32 -11.17 -11.67 18.03
C ILE A 32 -10.91 -13.13 18.35
N ARG A 33 -9.71 -13.42 18.85
CA ARG A 33 -9.44 -14.74 19.43
C ARG A 33 -10.11 -14.84 20.78
N THR A 34 -10.98 -15.83 20.91
CA THR A 34 -11.64 -16.22 22.16
C THR A 34 -11.10 -17.55 22.67
N GLY A 35 -11.00 -17.74 23.99
CA GLY A 35 -10.65 -19.03 24.61
C GLY A 35 -9.24 -19.04 25.20
N GLU A 36 -8.56 -20.21 25.19
CA GLU A 36 -7.24 -20.33 25.82
C GLU A 36 -6.17 -19.50 25.10
N GLY A 37 -5.46 -18.66 25.86
CA GLY A 37 -4.34 -17.83 25.40
C GLY A 37 -4.60 -16.34 25.56
N LYS A 38 -3.79 -15.51 24.89
CA LYS A 38 -4.06 -14.06 24.81
C LYS A 38 -5.28 -13.78 23.93
N GLU A 39 -6.29 -13.15 24.51
CA GLU A 39 -7.52 -12.72 23.83
C GLU A 39 -7.36 -11.29 23.29
N GLY A 40 -7.76 -11.09 22.04
CA GLY A 40 -7.59 -9.82 21.34
C GLY A 40 -7.85 -9.94 19.85
N VAL A 41 -7.74 -8.81 19.15
CA VAL A 41 -7.90 -8.76 17.68
C VAL A 41 -6.74 -9.51 17.03
N VAL A 42 -7.06 -10.51 16.21
CA VAL A 42 -6.08 -11.32 15.48
C VAL A 42 -6.14 -11.11 13.98
N MET A 43 -7.27 -10.63 13.47
CA MET A 43 -7.44 -10.34 12.04
C MET A 43 -8.31 -9.11 11.83
N ARG A 44 -8.02 -8.36 10.78
CA ARG A 44 -8.87 -7.29 10.22
C ARG A 44 -8.92 -7.44 8.71
N GLY A 45 -10.03 -7.06 8.10
CA GLY A 45 -10.17 -7.08 6.65
C GLY A 45 -11.51 -6.54 6.17
N THR A 46 -11.84 -6.89 4.93
CA THR A 46 -13.07 -6.47 4.24
C THR A 46 -13.81 -7.68 3.68
N ILE A 47 -15.14 -7.66 3.77
CA ILE A 47 -16.01 -8.63 3.13
C ILE A 47 -16.06 -8.34 1.62
N ILE A 48 -15.67 -9.31 0.80
CA ILE A 48 -15.57 -9.16 -0.67
C ILE A 48 -16.58 -10.01 -1.45
N GLY A 49 -17.47 -10.73 -0.74
CA GLY A 49 -18.49 -11.55 -1.39
C GLY A 49 -19.79 -11.59 -0.58
N THR A 50 -20.91 -11.68 -1.29
CA THR A 50 -22.24 -11.83 -0.69
C THR A 50 -22.30 -13.13 0.11
N PRO A 51 -22.90 -13.13 1.31
CA PRO A 51 -23.01 -14.35 2.12
C PRO A 51 -23.68 -15.49 1.37
N TYR A 52 -23.09 -16.69 1.43
CA TYR A 52 -23.57 -17.86 0.71
C TYR A 52 -23.64 -19.09 1.62
N PRO A 53 -24.64 -19.98 1.43
CA PRO A 53 -24.75 -21.20 2.21
C PRO A 53 -23.73 -22.24 1.74
N ASP A 54 -23.10 -22.94 2.68
CA ASP A 54 -22.20 -24.07 2.37
C ASP A 54 -22.24 -25.13 3.50
N GLU A 55 -21.45 -26.19 3.36
CA GLU A 55 -21.38 -27.30 4.32
C GLU A 55 -20.94 -26.84 5.71
N ASP A 56 -21.59 -27.41 6.73
CA ASP A 56 -21.32 -27.15 8.14
C ASP A 56 -19.97 -27.75 8.55
N TRP A 57 -18.99 -26.86 8.79
CA TRP A 57 -17.67 -27.24 9.28
C TRP A 57 -17.72 -28.00 10.61
N SER A 58 -18.79 -27.84 11.42
CA SER A 58 -18.90 -28.50 12.72
C SER A 58 -19.40 -29.95 12.64
N GLY A 59 -19.80 -30.41 11.45
CA GLY A 59 -20.31 -31.77 11.23
C GLY A 59 -21.67 -32.05 11.90
N ARG A 60 -22.40 -31.01 12.33
CA ARG A 60 -23.69 -31.12 13.02
C ARG A 60 -24.89 -30.99 12.08
N GLY A 61 -24.65 -30.90 10.76
CA GLY A 61 -25.68 -30.82 9.73
C GLY A 61 -26.51 -29.55 9.79
N ARG A 62 -25.94 -28.45 10.31
CA ARG A 62 -26.61 -27.15 10.38
C ARG A 62 -26.54 -26.45 9.01
N LYS A 63 -27.48 -25.54 8.75
CA LYS A 63 -27.31 -24.60 7.64
C LYS A 63 -26.41 -23.46 8.11
N VAL A 64 -25.21 -23.37 7.57
CA VAL A 64 -24.25 -22.30 7.86
C VAL A 64 -24.09 -21.41 6.63
N TYR A 65 -23.78 -20.15 6.86
CA TYR A 65 -23.50 -19.18 5.80
C TYR A 65 -22.08 -18.66 5.98
N TYR A 66 -21.36 -18.59 4.87
CA TYR A 66 -20.00 -18.10 4.80
C TYR A 66 -20.00 -16.72 4.14
N ILE A 67 -19.09 -15.87 4.59
CA ILE A 67 -18.67 -14.67 3.89
C ILE A 67 -17.30 -14.90 3.29
N ARG A 68 -17.07 -14.31 2.13
CA ARG A 68 -15.73 -14.24 1.54
C ARG A 68 -15.03 -12.99 2.04
N MET A 69 -13.82 -13.16 2.55
CA MET A 69 -13.05 -12.13 3.23
C MET A 69 -11.70 -11.91 2.55
N SER A 70 -11.32 -10.65 2.36
CA SER A 70 -9.94 -10.24 2.09
C SER A 70 -9.35 -9.70 3.39
N LEU A 71 -8.16 -10.17 3.76
CA LEU A 71 -7.48 -9.74 4.99
C LEU A 71 -6.56 -8.57 4.68
N SER A 72 -6.62 -7.52 5.49
CA SER A 72 -5.61 -6.46 5.50
C SER A 72 -4.57 -6.71 6.60
N HIS A 73 -4.98 -7.29 7.73
CA HIS A 73 -4.08 -7.55 8.85
C HIS A 73 -4.32 -8.94 9.43
N MET A 74 -3.23 -9.64 9.74
CA MET A 74 -3.26 -10.86 10.54
C MET A 74 -2.07 -10.84 11.52
N VAL A 75 -2.37 -10.97 12.81
CA VAL A 75 -1.35 -10.98 13.86
C VAL A 75 -1.40 -12.27 14.64
N HIS A 76 -0.24 -12.80 15.01
CA HIS A 76 -0.18 -14.02 15.79
C HIS A 76 -0.36 -13.68 17.28
N PRO A 77 -1.44 -14.11 17.93
CA PRO A 77 -1.83 -13.61 19.27
C PRO A 77 -0.78 -13.86 20.35
N GLU A 78 -0.05 -14.97 20.29
CA GLU A 78 1.05 -15.25 21.24
C GLU A 78 2.39 -14.64 20.84
N LYS A 79 2.58 -14.30 19.55
CA LYS A 79 3.86 -13.83 19.01
C LYS A 79 3.93 -12.32 18.82
N THR A 80 2.79 -11.65 18.86
CA THR A 80 2.70 -10.19 18.81
C THR A 80 2.86 -9.63 20.23
N PRO A 81 3.95 -8.87 20.51
CA PRO A 81 4.20 -8.32 21.84
C PRO A 81 3.10 -7.35 22.28
N LEU A 82 2.63 -6.53 21.34
CA LEU A 82 1.57 -5.55 21.50
C LEU A 82 0.32 -6.09 20.78
N LEU A 83 -0.41 -7.02 21.39
CA LEU A 83 -1.70 -7.44 20.86
C LEU A 83 -2.76 -6.45 21.31
N LEU A 84 -3.64 -5.98 20.42
CA LEU A 84 -4.82 -5.21 20.82
C LEU A 84 -5.77 -6.11 21.61
N THR A 85 -5.76 -5.96 22.94
CA THR A 85 -6.43 -6.91 23.84
C THR A 85 -7.91 -6.59 23.99
N VAL A 86 -8.68 -7.57 24.49
CA VAL A 86 -10.08 -7.33 24.88
C VAL A 86 -10.19 -6.27 25.98
N GLU A 87 -9.18 -6.10 26.84
CA GLU A 87 -9.17 -5.03 27.83
C GLU A 87 -9.11 -3.64 27.17
N ASP A 88 -8.29 -3.49 26.14
CA ASP A 88 -8.16 -2.24 25.37
C ASP A 88 -9.46 -1.94 24.60
N LEU A 89 -10.06 -2.97 24.00
CA LEU A 89 -11.36 -2.86 23.34
C LEU A 89 -12.48 -2.45 24.32
N ASN A 90 -12.50 -2.98 25.54
CA ASN A 90 -13.48 -2.57 26.56
C ASN A 90 -13.27 -1.12 27.02
N LYS A 91 -12.03 -0.60 26.98
CA LYS A 91 -11.74 0.80 27.30
C LYS A 91 -12.15 1.74 26.17
N GLY A 92 -11.82 1.38 24.93
CA GLY A 92 -12.03 2.22 23.76
C GLY A 92 -13.43 2.12 23.14
N VAL A 93 -14.10 0.97 23.31
CA VAL A 93 -15.46 0.70 22.81
C VAL A 93 -16.31 0.10 23.96
N PRO A 94 -16.60 0.87 25.02
CA PRO A 94 -17.22 0.36 26.25
C PRO A 94 -18.67 -0.10 26.06
N GLY A 95 -19.32 0.30 24.96
CA GLY A 95 -20.71 -0.05 24.66
C GLY A 95 -20.90 -1.45 24.07
N PHE A 96 -19.82 -2.18 23.77
CA PHE A 96 -19.89 -3.51 23.16
C PHE A 96 -19.36 -4.60 24.09
N ASN A 97 -20.02 -5.75 24.12
CA ASN A 97 -19.61 -6.87 24.97
C ASN A 97 -18.68 -7.83 24.21
N TRP A 98 -17.39 -7.55 24.25
CA TRP A 98 -16.36 -8.33 23.57
C TRP A 98 -16.16 -9.76 24.09
N ASN A 99 -16.63 -10.05 25.31
CA ASN A 99 -16.43 -11.34 25.99
C ASN A 99 -17.58 -12.33 25.79
N ASN A 100 -18.67 -11.91 25.16
CA ASN A 100 -19.87 -12.73 25.03
C ASN A 100 -20.58 -12.39 23.73
N GLY A 101 -20.68 -13.37 22.84
CA GLY A 101 -21.29 -13.14 21.54
C GLY A 101 -21.24 -14.35 20.62
N HIS A 102 -21.80 -14.19 19.42
CA HIS A 102 -21.69 -15.15 18.33
C HIS A 102 -20.91 -14.57 17.14
N SER A 103 -20.45 -15.43 16.23
CA SER A 103 -19.73 -14.99 15.03
C SER A 103 -20.59 -14.03 14.19
N GLY A 104 -20.02 -12.91 13.76
CA GLY A 104 -20.66 -11.95 12.84
C GLY A 104 -21.52 -10.87 13.49
N GLU A 105 -21.31 -10.55 14.77
CA GLU A 105 -22.01 -9.42 15.39
C GLU A 105 -21.67 -8.09 14.72
N MET A 106 -22.71 -7.34 14.39
CA MET A 106 -22.61 -6.04 13.74
C MET A 106 -22.57 -4.93 14.78
N LEU A 107 -21.55 -4.08 14.68
CA LEU A 107 -21.49 -2.82 15.41
C LEU A 107 -22.40 -1.79 14.74
N ASN A 108 -22.99 -0.90 15.54
CA ASN A 108 -23.62 0.31 14.99
C ASN A 108 -22.53 1.34 14.62
N ASP A 109 -22.90 2.37 13.88
CA ASP A 109 -21.96 3.37 13.35
C ASP A 109 -21.12 4.05 14.45
N GLU A 110 -21.71 4.33 15.62
CA GLU A 110 -21.00 4.96 16.73
C GLU A 110 -19.91 4.04 17.31
N LEU A 111 -20.23 2.78 17.55
CA LEU A 111 -19.28 1.78 18.06
C LEU A 111 -18.25 1.39 16.99
N ALA A 112 -18.63 1.38 15.72
CA ALA A 112 -17.73 1.13 14.61
C ALA A 112 -16.70 2.26 14.47
N PHE A 113 -17.13 3.53 14.59
CA PHE A 113 -16.23 4.67 14.59
C PHE A 113 -15.22 4.60 15.75
N GLN A 114 -15.69 4.28 16.96
CA GLN A 114 -14.82 4.08 18.12
C GLN A 114 -13.82 2.94 17.89
N LEU A 115 -14.25 1.83 17.28
CA LEU A 115 -13.36 0.71 16.99
C LEU A 115 -12.27 1.10 15.98
N GLU A 116 -12.61 1.85 14.95
CA GLU A 116 -11.62 2.34 13.97
C GLU A 116 -10.63 3.31 14.62
N GLU A 117 -11.06 4.19 15.52
CA GLU A 117 -10.16 5.07 16.29
C GLU A 117 -9.22 4.26 17.20
N VAL A 118 -9.74 3.25 17.89
CA VAL A 118 -8.93 2.33 18.72
C VAL A 118 -7.94 1.57 17.85
N TRP A 119 -8.36 1.10 16.69
CA TRP A 119 -7.51 0.38 15.75
C TRP A 119 -6.40 1.27 15.21
N HIS A 120 -6.72 2.48 14.75
CA HIS A 120 -5.75 3.44 14.26
C HIS A 120 -4.70 3.78 15.32
N ASN A 121 -5.14 4.10 16.55
CA ASN A 121 -4.23 4.36 17.68
C ASN A 121 -3.37 3.14 18.02
N TYR A 122 -3.91 1.92 17.89
CA TYR A 122 -3.15 0.69 18.08
C TYR A 122 -2.08 0.52 17.02
N VAL A 123 -2.41 0.73 15.73
CA VAL A 123 -1.44 0.64 14.63
C VAL A 123 -0.35 1.69 14.83
N GLU A 124 -0.70 2.95 15.10
CA GLU A 124 0.24 4.02 15.42
C GLU A 124 1.13 3.68 16.62
N HIS A 125 0.56 3.11 17.69
CA HIS A 125 1.33 2.71 18.87
C HIS A 125 2.30 1.55 18.56
N VAL A 126 1.85 0.55 17.80
CA VAL A 126 2.70 -0.55 17.33
C VAL A 126 3.81 0.00 16.45
N HIS A 127 3.48 0.92 15.54
CA HIS A 127 4.40 1.57 14.64
C HIS A 127 5.45 2.40 15.40
N GLN A 128 5.01 3.26 16.32
CA GLN A 128 5.88 4.05 17.19
C GLN A 128 6.76 3.16 18.08
N THR A 129 6.23 2.07 18.62
CA THR A 129 7.01 1.15 19.47
C THR A 129 8.01 0.31 18.66
N ALA A 130 7.69 0.00 17.40
CA ALA A 130 8.64 -0.59 16.47
C ALA A 130 9.77 0.40 16.11
N ILE A 131 9.47 1.69 16.02
CA ILE A 131 10.45 2.77 15.77
C ILE A 131 11.30 3.08 17.00
N ASP A 132 10.72 3.13 18.20
CA ASP A 132 11.40 3.58 19.43
C ASP A 132 12.32 2.51 20.07
N GLU A 133 12.53 1.38 19.39
CA GLU A 133 13.45 0.29 19.76
C GLU A 133 13.38 -0.18 21.23
N LYS A 134 12.27 -0.02 21.99
CA LYS A 134 12.19 -0.52 23.38
C LYS A 134 10.78 -0.92 23.83
N ILE A 135 10.56 -2.23 24.03
CA ILE A 135 9.55 -2.78 24.95
C ILE A 135 10.25 -3.16 26.26
N ASP A 136 9.82 -2.61 27.39
CA ASP A 136 10.41 -2.89 28.72
C ASP A 136 11.94 -2.70 28.78
N GLY A 137 12.46 -1.71 28.03
CA GLY A 137 13.89 -1.43 27.95
C GLY A 137 14.70 -2.37 27.04
N LYS A 138 14.03 -3.28 26.32
CA LYS A 138 14.64 -4.17 25.32
C LYS A 138 14.14 -3.83 23.91
N ASP A 139 15.04 -3.82 22.96
CA ASP A 139 14.68 -3.66 21.55
C ASP A 139 13.74 -4.76 21.04
N LEU A 140 12.78 -4.34 20.22
CA LEU A 140 11.71 -5.18 19.70
C LEU A 140 12.31 -6.35 18.91
N ASN A 141 13.34 -6.08 18.08
CA ASN A 141 14.09 -7.09 17.35
C ASN A 141 14.79 -8.07 18.30
N SER A 142 15.31 -7.58 19.42
CA SER A 142 15.89 -8.40 20.49
C SER A 142 14.87 -9.33 21.16
N VAL A 143 13.62 -8.88 21.36
CA VAL A 143 12.52 -9.71 21.91
C VAL A 143 12.12 -10.82 20.92
N TYR A 144 12.00 -10.50 19.63
CA TYR A 144 11.73 -11.49 18.57
C TYR A 144 12.86 -12.53 18.47
N LYS A 145 14.11 -12.07 18.53
CA LYS A 145 15.32 -12.91 18.47
C LYS A 145 15.49 -13.85 19.68
N GLU A 146 15.24 -13.36 20.91
CA GLU A 146 15.28 -14.20 22.13
C GLU A 146 14.27 -15.35 22.06
N LYS A 147 13.14 -15.15 21.37
CA LYS A 147 12.07 -16.15 21.23
C LYS A 147 12.15 -17.00 19.97
N GLY A 148 13.14 -16.76 19.11
CA GLY A 148 13.29 -17.48 17.83
C GLY A 148 12.18 -17.19 16.83
N TRP A 149 11.56 -16.01 16.90
CA TRP A 149 10.51 -15.57 15.99
C TRP A 149 11.10 -14.62 14.95
N LYS A 150 10.67 -14.74 13.68
CA LYS A 150 10.91 -13.69 12.69
C LYS A 150 9.89 -12.58 12.93
N ALA A 151 10.34 -11.33 12.97
CA ALA A 151 9.42 -10.20 12.91
C ALA A 151 8.61 -10.32 11.61
N THR A 152 7.30 -10.10 11.66
CA THR A 152 6.52 -9.85 10.45
C THR A 152 6.88 -8.43 10.02
N GLU A 153 7.86 -8.32 9.13
CA GLU A 153 8.28 -7.07 8.49
C GLU A 153 7.19 -6.64 7.50
N ILE A 154 6.05 -6.21 8.02
CA ILE A 154 4.88 -5.78 7.25
C ILE A 154 5.19 -4.61 6.28
N TYR A 155 6.37 -3.98 6.40
CA TYR A 155 6.83 -2.83 5.62
C TYR A 155 8.07 -3.09 4.75
N GLN A 156 8.60 -4.32 4.71
CA GLN A 156 9.82 -4.65 3.94
C GLN A 156 9.49 -5.65 2.85
N SER A 157 8.93 -5.13 1.77
CA SER A 157 8.62 -5.92 0.61
C SER A 157 8.75 -5.06 -0.63
N GLN A 158 9.36 -5.62 -1.66
CA GLN A 158 9.28 -5.09 -3.02
C GLN A 158 7.97 -5.48 -3.71
N GLY A 159 7.04 -6.14 -2.98
CA GLY A 159 5.76 -6.61 -3.49
C GLY A 159 5.89 -7.40 -4.79
N ASP A 160 4.91 -7.22 -5.66
CA ASP A 160 4.96 -7.65 -7.06
C ASP A 160 5.50 -6.52 -7.96
N HIS A 161 6.24 -5.55 -7.42
CA HIS A 161 6.65 -4.35 -8.17
C HIS A 161 7.58 -4.68 -9.35
N LEU A 162 8.33 -5.79 -9.29
CA LEU A 162 9.10 -6.25 -10.44
C LEU A 162 8.21 -6.55 -11.66
N GLU A 163 6.96 -6.95 -11.45
CA GLU A 163 6.00 -7.21 -12.52
C GLU A 163 5.54 -5.94 -13.24
N THR A 164 5.82 -4.75 -12.70
CA THR A 164 5.57 -3.48 -13.42
C THR A 164 6.46 -3.38 -14.66
N LEU A 165 7.61 -4.07 -14.64
CA LEU A 165 8.66 -3.93 -15.66
C LEU A 165 8.97 -5.24 -16.39
N ILE A 166 9.00 -6.36 -15.69
CA ILE A 166 9.40 -7.67 -16.23
C ILE A 166 8.30 -8.71 -16.03
N ASP A 167 8.52 -9.91 -16.59
CA ASP A 167 7.75 -11.09 -16.21
C ASP A 167 8.65 -11.93 -15.29
N LEU A 168 8.13 -12.40 -14.16
CA LEU A 168 8.93 -13.09 -13.14
C LEU A 168 9.58 -14.38 -13.66
N ASP A 169 8.99 -15.02 -14.67
CA ASP A 169 9.60 -16.17 -15.37
C ASP A 169 10.97 -15.85 -15.99
N ASN A 170 11.23 -14.58 -16.30
CA ASN A 170 12.51 -14.12 -16.86
C ASN A 170 13.57 -13.78 -15.80
N LEU A 171 13.21 -13.81 -14.51
CA LEU A 171 14.09 -13.40 -13.43
C LEU A 171 15.44 -14.17 -13.38
N PRO A 172 15.51 -15.50 -13.60
CA PRO A 172 16.78 -16.21 -13.67
C PRO A 172 17.70 -15.72 -14.79
N ALA A 173 17.14 -15.33 -15.94
CA ALA A 173 17.91 -14.79 -17.05
C ALA A 173 18.44 -13.40 -16.73
N ILE A 174 17.66 -12.58 -16.03
CA ILE A 174 18.05 -11.24 -15.56
C ILE A 174 19.23 -11.33 -14.60
N PHE A 175 19.18 -12.22 -13.59
CA PHE A 175 20.28 -12.41 -12.65
C PHE A 175 21.62 -12.73 -13.34
N GLN A 176 21.61 -13.50 -14.42
CA GLN A 176 22.82 -13.82 -15.19
C GLN A 176 23.42 -12.63 -15.94
N GLN A 177 22.66 -11.55 -16.13
CA GLN A 177 23.11 -10.35 -16.85
C GLN A 177 23.50 -9.19 -15.93
N ILE A 178 23.22 -9.24 -14.63
CA ILE A 178 23.47 -8.12 -13.69
C ILE A 178 24.92 -7.63 -13.77
N GLY A 179 25.89 -8.54 -13.83
CA GLY A 179 27.32 -8.19 -13.94
C GLY A 179 27.72 -7.48 -15.24
N LYS A 180 26.80 -7.32 -16.20
CA LYS A 180 26.99 -6.59 -17.46
C LYS A 180 26.27 -5.25 -17.50
N TRP A 181 25.51 -4.92 -16.45
CA TRP A 181 24.77 -3.67 -16.37
C TRP A 181 25.69 -2.48 -16.13
N SER A 182 25.18 -1.29 -16.39
CA SER A 182 25.99 -0.09 -16.25
C SER A 182 26.15 0.25 -14.78
N LEU A 183 27.39 0.43 -14.33
CA LEU A 183 27.69 1.00 -13.03
C LEU A 183 27.11 2.41 -12.96
N CYS A 184 26.33 2.69 -11.91
CA CYS A 184 25.69 4.00 -11.73
C CYS A 184 25.94 4.62 -10.35
N GLY A 185 26.41 3.85 -9.39
CA GLY A 185 26.75 4.36 -8.07
C GLY A 185 27.61 3.38 -7.28
N SER A 186 28.29 3.90 -6.27
CA SER A 186 28.94 3.12 -5.23
C SER A 186 28.92 3.90 -3.92
N SER A 187 28.78 3.21 -2.80
CA SER A 187 28.73 3.82 -1.47
C SER A 187 29.46 2.93 -0.47
N HIS A 188 30.11 3.56 0.52
CA HIS A 188 30.60 2.87 1.71
C HIS A 188 29.58 3.14 2.82
N THR A 189 28.77 2.14 3.16
CA THR A 189 27.61 2.31 4.04
C THR A 189 27.41 1.12 4.95
N ILE A 190 26.55 1.26 5.96
CA ILE A 190 26.15 0.18 6.84
C ILE A 190 25.24 -0.77 6.06
N VAL A 191 25.55 -2.06 6.11
CA VAL A 191 24.81 -3.13 5.44
C VAL A 191 24.51 -4.25 6.42
N SER A 192 23.36 -4.89 6.23
CA SER A 192 22.99 -6.11 6.94
C SER A 192 22.57 -7.22 5.96
N ASN A 193 23.22 -8.37 6.07
CA ASN A 193 22.86 -9.61 5.39
C ASN A 193 23.28 -10.81 6.26
N ASP A 194 23.44 -12.01 5.70
CA ASP A 194 23.88 -13.19 6.47
C ASP A 194 25.32 -13.07 7.01
N ASP A 195 26.22 -12.44 6.27
CA ASP A 195 27.66 -12.32 6.56
C ASP A 195 28.05 -10.97 7.22
N TYR A 196 27.23 -9.95 7.08
CA TYR A 196 27.39 -8.59 7.65
C TYR A 196 26.22 -8.32 8.59
N LYS A 197 26.50 -7.97 9.84
CA LYS A 197 25.46 -7.67 10.85
C LYS A 197 25.59 -6.23 11.31
N ASN A 198 24.96 -5.31 10.57
CA ASN A 198 25.06 -3.86 10.75
C ASN A 198 26.53 -3.40 10.72
N GLU A 199 27.24 -3.79 9.67
CA GLU A 199 28.66 -3.50 9.47
C GLU A 199 28.85 -2.61 8.25
N GLU A 200 29.91 -1.81 8.24
CA GLU A 200 30.30 -1.03 7.05
C GLU A 200 30.74 -1.95 5.91
N GLY A 201 30.31 -1.63 4.69
CA GLY A 201 30.66 -2.37 3.49
C GLY A 201 30.53 -1.52 2.23
N ASP A 202 31.25 -1.92 1.18
CA ASP A 202 31.19 -1.26 -0.12
C ASP A 202 30.04 -1.81 -0.96
N VAL A 203 29.01 -0.99 -1.17
CA VAL A 203 27.86 -1.30 -2.01
C VAL A 203 28.06 -0.70 -3.39
N ILE A 204 27.81 -1.50 -4.42
CA ILE A 204 27.86 -1.11 -5.83
C ILE A 204 26.45 -1.17 -6.40
N ALA A 205 26.03 -0.12 -7.09
CA ALA A 205 24.76 -0.04 -7.78
C ALA A 205 24.95 -0.14 -9.29
N VAL A 206 24.27 -1.11 -9.90
CA VAL A 206 24.25 -1.31 -11.35
C VAL A 206 22.83 -1.24 -11.87
N ARG A 207 22.65 -0.64 -13.05
CA ARG A 207 21.31 -0.43 -13.63
C ARG A 207 21.23 -0.67 -15.12
N THR A 208 20.00 -0.92 -15.56
CA THR A 208 19.59 -0.90 -16.96
C THR A 208 18.86 0.40 -17.29
N GLY A 209 18.90 0.82 -18.56
CA GLY A 209 18.13 1.97 -19.06
C GLY A 209 18.50 3.34 -18.46
N GLU A 210 17.98 4.40 -19.09
CA GLU A 210 18.19 5.80 -18.68
C GLU A 210 16.95 6.39 -17.96
N ASP A 211 15.79 6.32 -18.60
CA ASP A 211 14.55 6.87 -18.05
C ASP A 211 13.74 5.83 -17.25
N MET A 212 13.90 4.56 -17.57
CA MET A 212 13.26 3.43 -16.89
C MET A 212 14.24 2.27 -16.88
N GLY A 213 14.32 1.57 -15.75
CA GLY A 213 15.32 0.54 -15.54
C GLY A 213 15.03 -0.40 -14.39
N LEU A 214 15.85 -1.44 -14.31
CA LEU A 214 16.11 -2.23 -13.11
C LEU A 214 17.39 -1.73 -12.46
N MET A 215 17.37 -1.57 -11.16
CA MET A 215 18.51 -1.31 -10.30
C MET A 215 18.82 -2.56 -9.47
N SER A 216 20.10 -2.94 -9.38
CA SER A 216 20.56 -3.96 -8.44
C SER A 216 21.70 -3.43 -7.59
N LEU A 217 21.63 -3.73 -6.29
CA LEU A 217 22.69 -3.45 -5.33
C LEU A 217 23.49 -4.71 -5.04
N LEU A 218 24.82 -4.59 -5.11
CA LEU A 218 25.78 -5.65 -4.88
C LEU A 218 26.75 -5.23 -3.78
N LEU A 219 26.92 -6.04 -2.75
CA LEU A 219 27.92 -5.83 -1.71
C LEU A 219 29.25 -6.45 -2.15
N ASN A 220 30.34 -5.68 -2.12
CA ASN A 220 31.69 -6.23 -2.20
C ASN A 220 32.02 -6.91 -0.86
N ASN A 221 31.78 -8.21 -0.75
CA ASN A 221 32.05 -8.97 0.45
C ASN A 221 33.54 -9.34 0.51
N GLU A 222 34.33 -8.50 1.19
CA GLU A 222 35.76 -8.73 1.37
C GLU A 222 36.08 -9.99 2.20
N LYS A 223 35.21 -10.34 3.17
CA LYS A 223 35.38 -11.53 4.03
C LYS A 223 35.44 -12.82 3.22
N ASN A 224 34.61 -12.88 2.17
CA ASN A 224 34.45 -14.06 1.31
C ASN A 224 34.99 -13.86 -0.11
N GLN A 225 35.60 -12.70 -0.40
CA GLN A 225 36.17 -12.33 -1.71
C GLN A 225 35.19 -12.52 -2.88
N ARG A 226 33.95 -12.07 -2.72
CA ARG A 226 32.91 -12.15 -3.76
C ARG A 226 31.97 -10.96 -3.71
N PHE A 227 31.18 -10.78 -4.76
CA PHE A 227 30.02 -9.88 -4.70
C PHE A 227 28.78 -10.65 -4.21
N ASP A 228 28.13 -10.13 -3.18
CA ASP A 228 26.84 -10.62 -2.72
C ASP A 228 25.72 -9.78 -3.32
N PHE A 229 24.69 -10.45 -3.82
CA PHE A 229 23.47 -9.78 -4.24
C PHE A 229 22.70 -9.31 -3.00
N LEU A 230 22.28 -8.03 -2.98
CA LEU A 230 21.48 -7.47 -1.91
C LEU A 230 20.01 -7.35 -2.31
N THR A 231 19.73 -6.64 -3.41
CA THR A 231 18.37 -6.34 -3.84
C THR A 231 18.30 -6.04 -5.35
N LEU A 232 17.09 -6.10 -5.89
CA LEU A 232 16.71 -5.79 -7.26
C LEU A 232 15.34 -5.12 -7.25
N TYR A 233 15.24 -3.93 -7.82
CA TYR A 233 13.98 -3.19 -7.92
C TYR A 233 13.88 -2.37 -9.21
N PRO A 234 12.67 -2.08 -9.72
CA PRO A 234 12.47 -1.08 -10.76
C PRO A 234 12.89 0.32 -10.28
N CYS A 235 13.44 1.11 -11.18
CA CYS A 235 13.76 2.52 -10.94
C CYS A 235 13.38 3.37 -12.16
N HIS A 236 12.76 4.51 -11.92
CA HIS A 236 12.30 5.41 -12.97
C HIS A 236 12.85 6.82 -12.78
N LYS A 237 12.99 7.53 -13.90
CA LYS A 237 13.28 8.95 -13.90
C LYS A 237 12.00 9.72 -13.58
N GLY A 238 12.11 10.65 -12.66
CA GLY A 238 10.98 11.38 -12.12
C GLY A 238 10.92 12.84 -12.51
N THR A 239 10.01 13.55 -11.83
CA THR A 239 9.91 15.00 -11.83
C THR A 239 10.37 15.53 -10.47
N ARG A 240 11.09 16.64 -10.47
CA ARG A 240 11.69 17.24 -9.27
C ARG A 240 10.66 18.02 -8.46
N HIS A 241 10.62 17.75 -7.17
CA HIS A 241 9.79 18.40 -6.18
C HIS A 241 10.63 18.73 -4.95
N MET A 242 10.46 19.92 -4.39
CA MET A 242 11.09 20.28 -3.13
C MET A 242 10.20 19.80 -1.99
N MET A 243 10.72 18.91 -1.15
CA MET A 243 9.94 18.26 -0.08
C MET A 243 10.75 18.18 1.20
N THR A 244 10.07 18.24 2.34
CA THR A 244 10.69 18.11 3.67
C THR A 244 10.50 16.69 4.17
N ILE A 245 11.59 16.02 4.55
CA ILE A 245 11.54 14.68 5.11
C ILE A 245 10.95 14.76 6.51
N ASN A 246 9.85 14.05 6.78
CA ASN A 246 9.24 14.01 8.11
C ASN A 246 9.47 12.65 8.80
N LYS A 247 9.70 11.57 8.03
CA LYS A 247 9.90 10.22 8.56
C LYS A 247 10.68 9.35 7.57
N VAL A 248 11.51 8.46 8.12
CA VAL A 248 12.26 7.46 7.35
C VAL A 248 12.08 6.12 8.03
N PHE A 249 11.65 5.13 7.25
CA PHE A 249 11.55 3.74 7.66
C PHE A 249 12.64 2.94 6.93
N GLU A 250 13.76 2.76 7.61
CA GLU A 250 14.88 1.97 7.11
C GLU A 250 14.61 0.47 7.22
N TRP A 251 14.93 -0.28 6.17
CA TRP A 251 14.78 -1.73 6.13
C TRP A 251 15.94 -2.45 6.83
N ASP A 252 15.73 -3.73 7.15
CA ASP A 252 16.66 -4.54 7.94
C ASP A 252 18.01 -4.74 7.23
N ASN A 253 18.03 -4.64 5.89
CA ASN A 253 19.27 -4.73 5.12
C ASN A 253 20.11 -3.44 5.14
N GLN A 254 19.59 -2.36 5.73
CA GLN A 254 20.24 -1.07 5.96
C GLN A 254 20.52 -0.23 4.70
N VAL A 255 20.11 -0.71 3.52
CA VAL A 255 20.38 -0.07 2.21
C VAL A 255 19.12 0.34 1.46
N GLU A 256 17.95 -0.09 1.93
CA GLU A 256 16.63 0.29 1.42
C GLU A 256 15.84 1.02 2.51
N ALA A 257 14.97 1.94 2.09
CA ALA A 257 14.06 2.63 2.98
C ALA A 257 12.82 3.14 2.25
N ILE A 258 11.73 3.23 3.00
CA ILE A 258 10.57 4.04 2.64
C ILE A 258 10.71 5.39 3.35
N VAL A 259 10.53 6.47 2.60
CA VAL A 259 10.69 7.83 3.10
C VAL A 259 9.37 8.57 2.95
N TRP A 260 8.90 9.20 4.02
CA TRP A 260 7.82 10.17 3.94
C TRP A 260 8.41 11.55 3.81
N ALA A 261 7.84 12.28 2.86
CA ALA A 261 8.14 13.68 2.69
C ALA A 261 6.86 14.46 2.45
N GLU A 262 6.92 15.72 2.86
CA GLU A 262 5.80 16.62 2.81
C GLU A 262 6.14 17.93 2.10
N THR A 263 5.14 18.47 1.43
CA THR A 263 5.04 19.89 1.09
C THR A 263 4.09 20.56 2.09
N GLU A 264 3.74 21.83 1.86
CA GLU A 264 2.75 22.52 2.70
C GLU A 264 1.37 21.82 2.71
N ASN A 265 1.01 21.14 1.61
CA ASN A 265 -0.35 20.64 1.37
C ASN A 265 -0.43 19.14 1.04
N LEU A 266 0.69 18.44 0.87
CA LEU A 266 0.73 17.02 0.53
C LEU A 266 1.79 16.32 1.37
N SER A 267 1.42 15.21 1.98
CA SER A 267 2.35 14.25 2.58
C SER A 267 2.16 12.92 1.84
N LEU A 268 3.25 12.29 1.45
CA LEU A 268 3.25 10.97 0.82
C LEU A 268 4.49 10.18 1.22
N ALA A 269 4.43 8.87 1.06
CA ALA A 269 5.60 8.01 1.16
C ALA A 269 6.11 7.60 -0.23
N PHE A 270 7.40 7.31 -0.32
CA PHE A 270 8.02 6.76 -1.53
C PHE A 270 9.15 5.81 -1.17
N PHE A 271 9.38 4.83 -2.04
CA PHE A 271 10.57 4.00 -1.98
C PHE A 271 11.80 4.80 -2.44
N ALA A 272 12.77 4.99 -1.54
CA ALA A 272 13.98 5.77 -1.82
C ALA A 272 15.02 4.94 -2.58
N THR A 273 14.97 5.02 -3.92
CA THR A 273 15.80 4.22 -4.85
C THR A 273 17.31 4.48 -4.75
N ASP A 274 17.72 5.56 -4.08
CA ASP A 274 19.11 5.95 -3.87
C ASP A 274 19.54 5.96 -2.38
N TYR A 275 18.73 5.36 -1.50
CA TYR A 275 18.95 5.41 -0.05
C TYR A 275 20.32 4.86 0.38
N TYR A 276 20.78 3.77 -0.23
CA TYR A 276 22.12 3.20 -0.02
C TYR A 276 23.28 4.20 -0.18
N LEU A 277 23.08 5.26 -0.99
CA LEU A 277 24.06 6.32 -1.25
C LEU A 277 23.84 7.54 -0.35
N ASN A 278 22.58 7.84 -0.04
CA ASN A 278 22.17 9.12 0.53
C ASN A 278 21.52 9.03 1.92
N LYS A 279 21.72 7.92 2.63
CA LYS A 279 21.17 7.63 3.98
C LYS A 279 21.23 8.84 4.94
N GLU A 280 22.39 9.47 5.07
CA GLU A 280 22.56 10.63 5.96
C GLU A 280 21.83 11.90 5.49
N LYS A 281 21.56 12.02 4.18
CA LYS A 281 20.85 13.19 3.62
C LYS A 281 19.35 13.11 3.86
N TYR A 282 18.78 11.91 3.88
CA TYR A 282 17.38 11.65 4.26
C TYR A 282 17.15 11.84 5.77
N ALA A 283 17.62 12.95 6.33
CA ALA A 283 17.43 13.27 7.74
C ALA A 283 16.06 13.94 7.96
N ILE A 284 15.37 13.56 9.04
CA ILE A 284 14.11 14.19 9.44
C ILE A 284 14.33 15.71 9.61
N GLY A 285 13.44 16.50 9.01
CA GLY A 285 13.49 17.95 8.94
C GLY A 285 14.35 18.51 7.79
N ALA A 286 15.04 17.67 7.01
CA ALA A 286 15.78 18.11 5.84
C ALA A 286 14.81 18.43 4.69
N THR A 287 15.00 19.58 4.06
CA THR A 287 14.31 19.93 2.80
C THR A 287 15.23 19.61 1.63
N LEU A 288 14.79 18.73 0.74
CA LEU A 288 15.57 18.18 -0.36
C LEU A 288 14.81 18.32 -1.69
N THR A 289 15.54 18.36 -2.81
CA THR A 289 14.93 18.17 -4.13
C THR A 289 14.78 16.67 -4.40
N ILE A 290 13.56 16.16 -4.28
CA ILE A 290 13.22 14.76 -4.55
C ILE A 290 12.67 14.63 -5.97
N GLU A 291 13.25 13.74 -6.75
CA GLU A 291 12.74 13.36 -8.06
C GLU A 291 11.77 12.17 -7.91
N LEU A 292 10.47 12.45 -8.04
CA LEU A 292 9.40 11.45 -7.87
C LEU A 292 8.97 10.83 -9.20
N ALA A 293 8.77 9.51 -9.21
CA ALA A 293 8.26 8.74 -10.33
C ALA A 293 7.34 7.62 -9.82
N ALA A 294 6.42 7.14 -10.65
CA ALA A 294 5.49 6.09 -10.28
C ALA A 294 5.46 4.95 -11.31
N SER A 295 5.23 3.73 -10.82
CA SER A 295 5.00 2.53 -11.61
C SER A 295 3.54 2.09 -11.43
N ALA A 296 2.75 1.98 -12.50
CA ALA A 296 1.41 1.42 -12.37
C ALA A 296 1.45 -0.11 -12.50
N TYR A 297 0.88 -0.81 -11.53
CA TYR A 297 0.59 -2.24 -11.64
C TYR A 297 -0.90 -2.50 -11.96
N LYS A 298 -1.76 -1.48 -11.84
CA LYS A 298 -3.11 -1.48 -12.40
C LYS A 298 -3.46 -0.10 -12.94
N ILE A 299 -4.00 -0.03 -14.15
CA ILE A 299 -4.50 1.21 -14.74
C ILE A 299 -5.68 0.94 -15.66
N GLU A 300 -6.72 1.78 -15.57
CA GLU A 300 -7.91 1.73 -16.42
C GLU A 300 -8.45 3.14 -16.68
N GLU A 301 -9.32 3.28 -17.69
CA GLU A 301 -10.07 4.53 -17.91
C GLU A 301 -11.02 4.75 -16.73
N SER A 302 -11.01 5.97 -16.18
CA SER A 302 -11.96 6.36 -15.14
C SER A 302 -13.27 6.86 -15.75
N GLU A 303 -14.35 6.82 -14.97
CA GLU A 303 -15.62 7.42 -15.35
C GLU A 303 -15.45 8.94 -15.52
N ARG A 304 -15.99 9.48 -16.61
CA ARG A 304 -15.95 10.92 -16.91
C ARG A 304 -17.06 11.69 -16.20
N GLU A 305 -18.18 11.04 -15.97
CA GLU A 305 -19.35 11.64 -15.35
C GLU A 305 -19.98 10.66 -14.37
N ILE A 306 -20.24 11.13 -13.15
CA ILE A 306 -20.98 10.39 -12.14
C ILE A 306 -22.28 11.14 -11.90
N SER A 307 -23.42 10.48 -12.13
CA SER A 307 -24.73 11.06 -11.93
C SER A 307 -25.39 10.46 -10.69
N VAL A 308 -25.79 11.32 -9.75
CA VAL A 308 -26.56 10.94 -8.55
C VAL A 308 -27.95 11.54 -8.61
N ASP A 309 -28.96 10.74 -8.27
CA ASP A 309 -30.38 11.11 -8.32
C ASP A 309 -31.06 11.01 -6.94
N GLY A 310 -32.36 11.29 -6.91
CA GLY A 310 -33.21 11.11 -5.73
C GLY A 310 -32.77 11.90 -4.49
N ASP A 311 -32.85 11.26 -3.33
CA ASP A 311 -32.54 11.89 -2.04
C ASP A 311 -31.06 12.29 -1.92
N VAL A 312 -30.15 11.55 -2.57
CA VAL A 312 -28.71 11.85 -2.56
C VAL A 312 -28.43 13.15 -3.33
N ALA A 313 -29.11 13.38 -4.45
CA ALA A 313 -29.03 14.64 -5.18
C ALA A 313 -29.50 15.83 -4.34
N ILE A 314 -30.55 15.65 -3.51
CA ILE A 314 -31.02 16.68 -2.56
C ILE A 314 -29.92 17.01 -1.56
N MET A 315 -29.30 15.98 -0.95
CA MET A 315 -28.22 16.16 0.02
C MET A 315 -27.05 16.97 -0.56
N TYR A 316 -26.58 16.64 -1.76
CA TYR A 316 -25.50 17.38 -2.41
C TYR A 316 -25.87 18.83 -2.73
N ARG A 317 -27.09 19.05 -3.27
CA ARG A 317 -27.56 20.42 -3.57
C ARG A 317 -27.66 21.28 -2.32
N GLU A 318 -28.13 20.72 -1.21
CA GLU A 318 -28.18 21.43 0.08
C GLU A 318 -26.78 21.73 0.62
N ALA A 319 -25.88 20.76 0.61
CA ALA A 319 -24.50 20.93 1.08
C ALA A 319 -23.71 21.96 0.24
N MET A 320 -23.93 21.98 -1.08
CA MET A 320 -23.24 22.88 -2.01
C MET A 320 -23.98 24.20 -2.27
N ASN A 321 -25.13 24.42 -1.63
CA ASN A 321 -25.99 25.59 -1.83
C ASN A 321 -26.35 25.81 -3.33
N ILE A 322 -26.72 24.74 -4.01
CA ILE A 322 -27.17 24.72 -5.41
C ILE A 322 -28.71 24.64 -5.43
N ASP A 323 -29.35 25.45 -6.28
CA ASP A 323 -30.80 25.45 -6.42
C ASP A 323 -31.32 24.08 -6.93
N ARG A 324 -32.56 23.75 -6.52
CA ARG A 324 -33.24 22.54 -6.98
C ARG A 324 -33.82 22.80 -8.37
N GLU A 325 -33.48 21.95 -9.31
CA GLU A 325 -34.00 21.98 -10.67
C GLU A 325 -34.86 20.75 -10.93
N TYR A 326 -35.94 20.92 -11.69
CA TYR A 326 -36.92 19.87 -11.96
C TYR A 326 -37.12 19.73 -13.48
N ASP A 327 -37.38 18.51 -13.94
CA ASP A 327 -37.77 18.24 -15.33
C ASP A 327 -39.23 18.69 -15.61
N GLU A 328 -39.66 18.54 -16.87
CA GLU A 328 -41.01 18.91 -17.31
C GLU A 328 -42.13 18.11 -16.61
N ASP A 329 -41.80 16.93 -16.09
CA ASP A 329 -42.72 16.04 -15.37
C ASP A 329 -42.72 16.29 -13.84
N GLY A 330 -41.88 17.21 -13.35
CA GLY A 330 -41.77 17.60 -11.94
C GLY A 330 -40.82 16.74 -11.11
N ASN A 331 -39.99 15.89 -11.73
CA ASN A 331 -38.96 15.11 -11.04
C ASN A 331 -37.70 15.95 -10.84
N LEU A 332 -37.02 15.76 -9.71
CA LEU A 332 -35.76 16.46 -9.42
C LEU A 332 -34.67 16.01 -10.40
N LEU A 333 -33.99 16.95 -11.04
CA LEU A 333 -32.85 16.66 -11.91
C LEU A 333 -31.66 16.12 -11.11
N PRO A 334 -30.96 15.08 -11.62
CA PRO A 334 -29.78 14.55 -10.96
C PRO A 334 -28.68 15.61 -10.83
N VAL A 335 -27.75 15.37 -9.91
CA VAL A 335 -26.49 16.11 -9.84
C VAL A 335 -25.45 15.28 -10.59
N THR A 336 -24.80 15.89 -11.58
CA THR A 336 -23.74 15.25 -12.36
C THR A 336 -22.39 15.84 -11.95
N PHE A 337 -21.49 14.98 -11.50
CA PHE A 337 -20.09 15.32 -11.25
C PHE A 337 -19.28 15.05 -12.50
N VAL A 338 -18.61 16.08 -13.00
CA VAL A 338 -17.67 15.95 -14.12
C VAL A 338 -16.29 15.62 -13.56
N CYS A 339 -15.82 14.42 -13.84
CA CYS A 339 -14.59 13.84 -13.29
C CYS A 339 -13.38 13.97 -14.23
N ASP A 340 -13.52 14.63 -15.38
CA ASP A 340 -12.45 14.80 -16.38
C ASP A 340 -11.15 15.42 -15.80
N ASN A 341 -11.25 16.25 -14.77
CA ASN A 341 -10.11 16.88 -14.10
C ASN A 341 -9.92 16.45 -12.63
N LEU A 342 -10.62 15.38 -12.22
CA LEU A 342 -10.49 14.87 -10.86
C LEU A 342 -9.07 14.37 -10.64
N VAL A 343 -8.44 14.86 -9.57
CA VAL A 343 -7.17 14.36 -9.06
C VAL A 343 -7.42 13.85 -7.65
N ALA A 344 -7.09 12.59 -7.42
CA ALA A 344 -7.11 11.95 -6.12
C ALA A 344 -5.87 11.07 -6.00
N TYR A 345 -5.26 11.10 -4.82
CA TYR A 345 -4.12 10.29 -4.44
C TYR A 345 -4.35 9.85 -3.00
N LEU A 346 -4.42 8.55 -2.77
CA LEU A 346 -4.73 7.96 -1.49
C LEU A 346 -3.79 6.79 -1.26
N ASP A 347 -3.06 6.81 -0.14
CA ASP A 347 -2.22 5.69 0.27
C ASP A 347 -3.09 4.42 0.34
N HIS A 348 -2.65 3.35 -0.32
CA HIS A 348 -3.47 2.15 -0.55
C HIS A 348 -3.60 1.29 0.70
N ASP A 349 -2.48 1.06 1.38
CA ASP A 349 -2.38 0.22 2.57
C ASP A 349 -1.40 0.87 3.55
N GLU A 350 -1.78 1.00 4.82
CA GLU A 350 -0.89 1.52 5.86
C GLU A 350 0.40 0.70 5.98
N SER A 351 0.43 -0.57 5.55
CA SER A 351 1.60 -1.45 5.53
C SER A 351 2.50 -1.29 4.29
N CYS A 352 1.97 -0.75 3.18
CA CYS A 352 2.71 -0.41 1.96
C CYS A 352 2.41 1.06 1.59
N PRO A 353 2.89 2.02 2.38
CA PRO A 353 2.48 3.42 2.27
C PRO A 353 3.03 4.13 1.02
N ASP A 354 4.02 3.53 0.36
CA ASP A 354 4.53 3.94 -0.95
C ASP A 354 3.66 3.43 -2.11
N ASP A 355 2.63 2.62 -1.83
CA ASP A 355 1.58 2.27 -2.78
C ASP A 355 0.37 3.19 -2.61
N ALA A 356 -0.21 3.61 -3.73
CA ALA A 356 -1.36 4.50 -3.72
C ALA A 356 -2.41 4.13 -4.76
N GLU A 357 -3.67 4.30 -4.38
CA GLU A 357 -4.77 4.41 -5.32
C GLU A 357 -4.83 5.84 -5.85
N PHE A 358 -5.00 5.98 -7.16
CA PHE A 358 -5.02 7.28 -7.80
C PHE A 358 -6.14 7.41 -8.82
N ILE A 359 -6.57 8.66 -9.02
CA ILE A 359 -7.36 9.11 -10.17
C ILE A 359 -6.68 10.38 -10.68
N SER A 360 -6.39 10.46 -11.97
CA SER A 360 -5.88 11.69 -12.58
C SER A 360 -6.13 11.70 -14.08
N PRO A 361 -6.35 12.87 -14.71
CA PRO A 361 -6.19 13.00 -16.15
C PRO A 361 -4.74 12.81 -16.57
N ILE A 362 -4.54 12.21 -17.74
CA ILE A 362 -3.23 12.18 -18.42
C ILE A 362 -2.94 13.56 -19.00
N LYS A 363 -1.85 14.19 -18.59
CA LYS A 363 -1.44 15.52 -19.10
C LYS A 363 -0.63 15.42 -20.39
N GLU A 364 0.24 14.43 -20.45
CA GLU A 364 1.12 14.11 -21.57
C GLU A 364 1.39 12.61 -21.56
N CYS A 365 1.64 12.00 -22.72
CA CYS A 365 2.02 10.59 -22.78
C CYS A 365 2.90 10.31 -23.99
N GLU A 366 3.87 9.41 -23.81
CA GLU A 366 4.71 8.89 -24.89
C GLU A 366 4.89 7.37 -24.76
N ASP A 367 4.93 6.69 -25.91
CA ASP A 367 5.24 5.27 -25.99
C ASP A 367 6.75 5.10 -26.20
N PHE A 368 7.34 4.12 -25.54
CA PHE A 368 8.74 3.76 -25.72
C PHE A 368 8.94 2.26 -25.56
N VAL A 369 10.10 1.75 -26.01
CA VAL A 369 10.43 0.32 -25.95
C VAL A 369 11.53 0.08 -24.95
N PHE A 370 11.31 -0.86 -24.04
CA PHE A 370 12.29 -1.30 -23.05
C PHE A 370 12.27 -2.83 -22.95
N MET A 371 13.45 -3.46 -22.98
CA MET A 371 13.62 -4.93 -22.97
C MET A 371 12.70 -5.69 -23.94
N GLY A 372 12.42 -5.10 -25.11
CA GLY A 372 11.57 -5.72 -26.15
C GLY A 372 10.06 -5.59 -25.92
N LYS A 373 9.61 -4.93 -24.85
CA LYS A 373 8.21 -4.60 -24.59
C LYS A 373 7.94 -3.11 -24.76
N THR A 374 6.70 -2.77 -25.12
CA THR A 374 6.26 -1.39 -25.24
C THR A 374 5.67 -0.91 -23.93
N PHE A 375 6.13 0.25 -23.48
CA PHE A 375 5.68 0.94 -22.28
C PHE A 375 5.14 2.31 -22.62
N VAL A 376 4.38 2.86 -21.69
CA VAL A 376 3.87 4.22 -21.72
C VAL A 376 4.49 4.97 -20.55
N LYS A 377 4.99 6.17 -20.83
CA LYS A 377 5.29 7.19 -19.82
C LYS A 377 4.22 8.26 -19.92
N ALA A 378 3.32 8.30 -18.94
CA ALA A 378 2.26 9.30 -18.85
C ALA A 378 2.56 10.29 -17.73
N THR A 379 2.30 11.57 -17.92
CA THR A 379 2.37 12.56 -16.83
C THR A 379 1.00 12.65 -16.18
N ILE A 380 0.93 12.37 -14.88
CA ILE A 380 -0.28 12.52 -14.05
C ILE A 380 -0.06 13.61 -13.01
N SER A 381 -1.15 14.08 -12.42
CA SER A 381 -1.15 14.99 -11.28
C SER A 381 -1.51 14.20 -10.02
N ILE A 382 -0.80 14.45 -8.93
CA ILE A 382 -1.08 13.82 -7.62
C ILE A 382 -1.62 14.82 -6.59
N SER A 383 -1.48 16.13 -6.84
CA SER A 383 -2.10 17.20 -6.07
C SER A 383 -2.31 18.44 -6.93
N HIS A 384 -3.35 19.23 -6.61
CA HIS A 384 -3.69 20.49 -7.25
C HIS A 384 -3.23 21.75 -6.47
N GLU A 385 -2.72 21.62 -5.24
CA GLU A 385 -2.54 22.80 -4.36
C GLU A 385 -1.14 22.93 -3.72
N PRO A 386 -0.54 24.14 -3.66
CA PRO A 386 -0.97 25.37 -4.35
C PRO A 386 -0.55 25.39 -5.84
N ASP A 387 0.44 24.56 -6.19
CA ASP A 387 0.89 24.30 -7.56
C ASP A 387 0.64 22.83 -7.91
N GLU A 388 0.33 22.56 -9.17
CA GLU A 388 0.04 21.20 -9.63
C GLU A 388 1.30 20.32 -9.53
N MET A 389 1.25 19.28 -8.70
CA MET A 389 2.36 18.34 -8.53
C MET A 389 2.25 17.21 -9.54
N TYR A 390 3.18 17.18 -10.49
CA TYR A 390 3.22 16.17 -11.55
C TYR A 390 4.18 15.03 -11.24
N VAL A 391 3.78 13.81 -11.60
CA VAL A 391 4.63 12.62 -11.53
C VAL A 391 4.52 11.85 -12.85
N PRO A 392 5.65 11.38 -13.43
CA PRO A 392 5.60 10.44 -14.53
C PRO A 392 5.19 9.05 -14.01
N LEU A 393 4.11 8.53 -14.59
CA LEU A 393 3.58 7.20 -14.38
C LEU A 393 4.02 6.29 -15.54
N TYR A 394 4.75 5.23 -15.20
CA TYR A 394 5.25 4.22 -16.12
C TYR A 394 4.38 2.97 -16.05
N PHE A 395 3.96 2.43 -17.20
CA PHE A 395 3.16 1.19 -17.25
C PHE A 395 3.29 0.45 -18.58
N LYS A 396 3.01 -0.85 -18.58
CA LYS A 396 3.03 -1.69 -19.78
C LYS A 396 1.90 -1.25 -20.73
N LYS A 397 2.19 -1.05 -22.02
CA LYS A 397 1.18 -0.58 -23.00
C LYS A 397 -0.05 -1.49 -23.09
N GLU A 398 0.13 -2.79 -22.86
CA GLU A 398 -0.95 -3.78 -22.90
C GLU A 398 -2.00 -3.62 -21.78
N MET A 399 -1.69 -2.88 -20.71
CA MET A 399 -2.63 -2.62 -19.62
C MET A 399 -3.75 -1.67 -20.04
N LEU A 400 -3.49 -0.77 -21.01
CA LEU A 400 -4.44 0.23 -21.43
C LEU A 400 -4.36 0.45 -22.96
N ASN A 401 -5.36 -0.08 -23.66
CA ASN A 401 -5.41 -0.11 -25.13
C ASN A 401 -5.26 1.27 -25.79
N LYS A 402 -5.80 2.30 -25.14
CA LYS A 402 -5.83 3.67 -25.66
C LYS A 402 -5.32 4.60 -24.57
N VAL A 403 -4.32 5.42 -24.90
CA VAL A 403 -3.73 6.39 -23.98
C VAL A 403 -3.65 7.72 -24.73
N GLU A 404 -4.36 8.73 -24.24
CA GLU A 404 -4.40 10.06 -24.85
C GLU A 404 -4.40 11.15 -23.77
N LYS A 405 -3.90 12.32 -24.14
CA LYS A 405 -3.98 13.52 -23.31
C LYS A 405 -5.44 13.86 -22.98
N GLY A 406 -5.71 14.17 -21.71
CA GLY A 406 -7.03 14.49 -21.16
C GLY A 406 -7.89 13.26 -20.84
N MET A 407 -7.38 12.05 -21.05
CA MET A 407 -8.08 10.83 -20.63
C MET A 407 -7.97 10.70 -19.11
N PRO A 408 -9.10 10.62 -18.37
CA PRO A 408 -9.06 10.34 -16.95
C PRO A 408 -8.72 8.85 -16.77
N VAL A 409 -7.70 8.59 -15.95
CA VAL A 409 -7.27 7.24 -15.60
C VAL A 409 -7.31 7.05 -14.10
N ARG A 410 -7.52 5.80 -13.69
CA ARG A 410 -7.46 5.40 -12.29
C ARG A 410 -6.72 4.08 -12.15
N GLY A 411 -6.30 3.78 -10.93
CA GLY A 411 -5.75 2.48 -10.60
C GLY A 411 -4.83 2.54 -9.40
N TYR A 412 -3.83 1.67 -9.42
CA TYR A 412 -2.86 1.55 -8.34
C TYR A 412 -1.46 1.77 -8.88
N LEU A 413 -0.67 2.52 -8.11
CA LEU A 413 0.70 2.84 -8.44
C LEU A 413 1.61 2.60 -7.23
N TRP A 414 2.87 2.34 -7.53
CA TRP A 414 3.97 2.33 -6.58
C TRP A 414 4.82 3.58 -6.79
N MET A 415 5.00 4.37 -5.72
CA MET A 415 5.72 5.63 -5.72
C MET A 415 7.21 5.44 -5.37
N GLN A 416 8.07 6.03 -6.17
CA GLN A 416 9.52 5.99 -6.00
C GLN A 416 10.08 7.42 -5.95
N GLY A 417 11.20 7.57 -5.24
CA GLY A 417 11.94 8.81 -5.17
C GLY A 417 13.45 8.62 -5.16
N GLN A 418 14.16 9.68 -5.51
CA GLN A 418 15.61 9.82 -5.33
C GLN A 418 15.98 11.30 -5.14
N ILE A 419 17.11 11.58 -4.50
CA ILE A 419 17.63 12.95 -4.40
C ILE A 419 18.19 13.39 -5.75
N SER A 420 17.85 14.60 -6.20
CA SER A 420 18.26 15.17 -7.50
C SER A 420 19.26 16.32 -7.38
N ASP A 421 19.82 16.54 -6.19
CA ASP A 421 20.72 17.66 -5.83
C ASP A 421 22.21 17.45 -6.18
#